data_AF-A0A926TZI8-F1
#
_entry.id   AF-A0A926TZI8-F1
#
_cell.length_a   1.000
_cell.length_b   1.000
_cell.length_c   1.000
_cell.angle_alpha   90.00
_cell.angle_beta   90.00
_cell.angle_gamma   90.00
#
_symmetry.space_group_name_H-M   'P 1'
#
loop_
_entity.id
_entity.type
_entity.pdbx_description
1 polymer ?
#
loop_
_entity_poly.entity_id
_entity_poly.type
_entity_poly.pdbx_seq_one_letter_code
_entity_poly.pdbx_strand_id
1 'polypeptide(L)'
;MKLNFPIFKPLFWVSRRASWVCRFWGRGILINRWLLEHEWLAFDRAVQIQSWLIAQIHAEQKYSCRVHLKVLESCFASGDIPSLPNMLEYFQELRCLYDEGRYETMLIQLYQLDRSDHLDDVEDDTSTQLSEP
;
A
#
# COMPACT_ATOMS: atom_id res chain seq x y z
N MET A 1 9.37 -21.96 -2.43
CA MET A 1 9.28 -21.81 -3.90
C MET A 1 9.50 -20.32 -4.18
N LYS A 2 10.72 -19.90 -4.52
CA LYS A 2 11.07 -18.48 -4.68
C LYS A 2 10.41 -17.93 -5.95
N LEU A 3 9.33 -17.16 -5.79
CA LEU A 3 8.63 -16.49 -6.88
C LEU A 3 9.37 -15.21 -7.22
N ASN A 4 10.40 -15.33 -8.06
CA ASN A 4 11.23 -14.21 -8.49
C ASN A 4 10.50 -13.43 -9.60
N PHE A 5 9.53 -12.61 -9.24
CA PHE A 5 8.72 -11.87 -10.21
C PHE A 5 9.24 -10.46 -10.47
N PRO A 6 9.63 -10.10 -11.72
CA PRO A 6 9.90 -8.72 -12.12
C PRO A 6 8.63 -7.82 -12.15
N ILE A 7 7.49 -8.32 -11.66
CA ILE A 7 6.14 -7.75 -11.72
C ILE A 7 5.96 -6.58 -10.74
N PHE A 8 6.82 -6.45 -9.73
CA PHE A 8 6.71 -5.38 -8.73
C PHE A 8 7.15 -4.00 -9.22
N LYS A 9 7.74 -3.85 -10.41
CA LYS A 9 8.16 -2.52 -10.91
C LYS A 9 7.01 -1.50 -11.09
N PRO A 10 5.88 -1.85 -11.74
CA PRO A 10 4.71 -0.96 -11.80
C PRO A 10 4.10 -0.70 -10.42
N LEU A 11 4.03 -1.72 -9.56
CA LEU A 11 3.58 -1.62 -8.17
C LEU A 11 4.43 -0.64 -7.35
N PHE A 12 5.76 -0.69 -7.51
CA PHE A 12 6.71 0.18 -6.83
C PHE A 12 6.54 1.66 -7.23
N TRP A 13 6.23 1.93 -8.50
CA TRP A 13 5.95 3.28 -8.99
C TRP A 13 4.63 3.85 -8.47
N VAL A 14 3.59 3.02 -8.41
CA VAL A 14 2.29 3.39 -7.84
C VAL A 14 2.43 3.67 -6.35
N SER A 15 3.15 2.81 -5.61
CA SER A 15 3.46 3.00 -4.19
C SER A 15 4.30 4.24 -3.93
N ARG A 16 5.28 4.56 -4.78
CA ARG A 16 6.08 5.80 -4.67
C ARG A 16 5.26 7.06 -4.91
N ARG A 17 4.40 7.06 -5.94
CA ARG A 17 3.53 8.20 -6.24
C ARG A 17 2.51 8.40 -5.12
N ALA A 18 1.81 7.34 -4.71
CA ALA A 18 0.85 7.39 -3.62
C ALA A 18 1.50 7.87 -2.32
N SER A 19 2.70 7.36 -1.98
CA SER A 19 3.46 7.80 -0.81
C SER A 19 3.83 9.28 -0.88
N TRP A 20 4.26 9.77 -2.04
CA TRP A 20 4.60 11.18 -2.22
C TRP A 20 3.38 12.10 -2.15
N VAL A 21 2.28 11.72 -2.80
CA VAL A 21 1.02 12.47 -2.80
C VAL A 21 0.39 12.49 -1.40
N CYS A 22 0.37 11.36 -0.68
CA CYS A 22 -0.07 11.31 0.72
C CYS A 22 0.81 12.15 1.64
N ARG A 23 2.13 12.19 1.43
CA ARG A 23 3.04 13.09 2.18
C ARG A 23 2.78 14.56 1.85
N PHE A 24 2.51 14.88 0.59
CA PHE A 24 2.18 16.24 0.16
C PHE A 24 0.89 16.72 0.84
N TRP A 25 -0.18 15.93 0.78
CA TRP A 25 -1.45 16.28 1.44
C TRP A 25 -1.35 16.25 2.97
N GLY A 26 -0.61 15.30 3.54
CA GLY A 26 -0.34 15.24 4.98
C GLY A 26 0.39 16.48 5.50
N ARG A 27 1.34 17.03 4.72
CA ARG A 27 1.96 18.33 5.01
C ARG A 27 0.95 19.47 4.94
N GLY A 28 0.01 19.43 3.98
CA GLY A 28 -1.09 20.39 3.89
C GLY A 28 -1.95 20.43 5.16
N ILE A 29 -2.22 19.27 5.78
CA ILE A 29 -2.97 19.20 7.05
C ILE A 29 -2.17 19.87 8.18
N LEU A 30 -0.86 19.63 8.26
CA LEU A 30 0.01 20.27 9.25
C LEU A 30 0.06 21.80 9.07
N ILE A 31 0.15 22.27 7.82
CA ILE A 31 0.13 23.70 7.50
C ILE A 31 -1.21 24.32 7.90
N ASN A 32 -2.33 23.67 7.56
CA ASN A 32 -3.66 24.16 7.92
C ASN A 32 -3.83 24.29 9.45
N ARG A 33 -3.35 23.28 10.19
CA ARG A 33 -3.32 23.32 11.65
C ARG A 33 -2.46 24.46 12.18
N TRP A 34 -1.25 24.64 11.63
CA TRP A 34 -0.34 25.72 12.03
C TRP A 34 -0.96 27.10 11.78
N LEU A 35 -1.64 27.30 10.65
CA LEU A 35 -2.35 28.55 10.32
C LEU A 35 -3.52 28.84 11.27
N LEU A 36 -4.22 27.79 11.71
CA LEU A 36 -5.29 27.90 12.71
C LEU A 36 -4.72 28.29 14.08
N GLU A 37 -3.61 27.66 14.50
CA GLU A 37 -2.93 27.93 15.78
C GLU A 37 -2.40 29.37 15.88
N HIS A 38 -2.04 29.99 14.74
CA HIS A 38 -1.57 31.39 14.68
C HIS A 38 -2.69 32.41 14.42
N GLU A 39 -3.96 31.97 14.42
CA GLU A 39 -5.14 32.80 14.16
C GLU A 39 -5.13 33.48 12.77
N TRP A 40 -4.30 33.00 11.83
CA TRP A 40 -4.26 33.52 10.46
C TRP A 40 -5.46 33.03 9.64
N LEU A 41 -6.17 32.02 10.14
CA LEU A 41 -7.29 31.40 9.47
C LEU A 41 -8.46 31.22 10.44
N ALA A 42 -9.65 31.66 10.04
CA ALA A 42 -10.87 31.44 10.80
C ALA A 42 -11.19 29.93 10.87
N PHE A 43 -11.75 29.49 12.01
CA PHE A 43 -12.07 28.09 12.27
C PHE A 43 -12.90 27.44 11.14
N ASP A 44 -13.96 28.11 10.67
CA ASP A 44 -14.82 27.57 9.61
C ASP A 44 -14.05 27.30 8.30
N ARG A 45 -13.11 28.20 7.95
CA ARG A 45 -12.26 28.00 6.78
C ARG A 45 -11.27 26.87 7.00
N ALA A 46 -10.72 26.73 8.21
CA ALA A 46 -9.76 25.68 8.53
C ALA A 46 -10.41 24.30 8.42
N VAL A 47 -11.66 24.17 8.89
CA VAL A 47 -12.44 22.94 8.75
C VAL A 47 -12.70 22.62 7.28
N GLN A 48 -13.13 23.60 6.47
CA GLN A 48 -13.35 23.38 5.03
C GLN A 48 -12.09 22.92 4.30
N ILE A 49 -10.94 23.55 4.58
CA ILE A 49 -9.65 23.17 4.00
C ILE A 49 -9.28 21.75 4.45
N GLN A 50 -9.43 21.43 5.74
CA GLN A 50 -9.11 20.11 6.28
C GLN A 50 -9.98 19.01 5.66
N SER A 51 -11.29 19.23 5.53
CA SER A 51 -12.20 18.30 4.86
C SER A 51 -11.82 18.08 3.39
N TRP A 52 -11.47 19.15 2.68
CA TRP A 52 -11.02 19.06 1.30
C TRP A 52 -9.72 18.27 1.16
N LEU A 53 -8.73 18.52 2.03
CA LEU A 53 -7.46 17.77 2.05
C LEU A 53 -7.68 16.27 2.31
N ILE A 54 -8.56 15.93 3.26
CA ILE A 54 -8.91 14.53 3.56
C ILE A 54 -9.58 13.88 2.35
N ALA A 55 -10.47 14.58 1.65
CA ALA A 55 -11.10 14.07 0.43
C ALA A 55 -10.07 13.76 -0.67
N GLN A 56 -9.02 14.59 -0.82
CA GLN A 56 -7.93 14.33 -1.77
C GLN A 56 -7.13 13.08 -1.39
N ILE A 57 -6.84 12.88 -0.09
CA ILE A 57 -6.16 11.68 0.40
C ILE A 57 -7.00 10.43 0.09
N HIS A 58 -8.29 10.44 0.39
CA HIS A 58 -9.19 9.33 0.07
C HIS A 58 -9.25 9.03 -1.44
N ALA A 59 -9.28 10.06 -2.28
CA ALA A 59 -9.27 9.89 -3.73
C ALA A 59 -7.98 9.20 -4.23
N GLU A 60 -6.82 9.59 -3.69
CA GLU A 60 -5.53 8.96 -4.04
C GLU A 60 -5.45 7.51 -3.53
N GLN A 61 -5.94 7.24 -2.31
CA GLN A 61 -6.02 5.87 -1.78
C GLN A 61 -6.90 4.98 -2.68
N LYS A 62 -8.10 5.46 -3.05
CA LYS A 62 -9.00 4.75 -3.98
C LYS A 62 -8.33 4.50 -5.33
N TYR A 63 -7.64 5.49 -5.88
CA TYR A 63 -6.91 5.35 -7.14
C TYR A 63 -5.83 4.26 -7.01
N SER A 64 -5.04 4.30 -5.94
CA SER A 64 -3.98 3.33 -5.68
C SER A 64 -4.55 1.91 -5.60
N CYS A 65 -5.57 1.67 -4.76
CA CYS A 65 -6.26 0.39 -4.65
C CYS A 65 -6.74 -0.14 -6.01
N ARG A 66 -7.35 0.74 -6.83
CA ARG A 66 -7.85 0.38 -8.17
C ARG A 66 -6.73 -0.09 -9.08
N VAL A 67 -5.56 0.55 -9.02
CA VAL A 67 -4.41 0.15 -9.83
C VAL A 67 -3.87 -1.20 -9.35
N HIS A 68 -3.76 -1.42 -8.04
CA HIS A 68 -3.36 -2.72 -7.48
C HIS A 68 -4.28 -3.86 -7.94
N LEU A 69 -5.60 -3.67 -7.88
CA LEU A 69 -6.56 -4.67 -8.38
C LEU A 69 -6.36 -4.97 -9.86
N LYS A 70 -6.18 -3.95 -10.70
CA LYS A 70 -5.92 -4.15 -12.13
C LYS A 70 -4.64 -4.92 -12.41
N VAL A 71 -3.58 -4.66 -11.64
CA VAL A 71 -2.32 -5.39 -11.77
C VAL A 71 -2.53 -6.85 -11.39
N LEU A 72 -3.19 -7.13 -10.25
CA LEU A 72 -3.51 -8.49 -9.83
C LEU A 72 -4.36 -9.24 -10.87
N GLU A 73 -5.41 -8.60 -11.40
CA GLU A 73 -6.25 -9.15 -12.48
C GLU A 73 -5.42 -9.50 -13.71
N SER A 74 -4.52 -8.60 -14.12
CA SER A 74 -3.63 -8.85 -15.25
C SER A 74 -2.69 -10.03 -14.99
N CYS A 75 -2.16 -10.16 -13.78
CA CYS A 75 -1.26 -11.27 -13.41
C CYS A 75 -1.98 -12.62 -13.36
N PHE A 76 -3.24 -12.65 -12.93
CA PHE A 76 -4.05 -13.86 -13.04
C PHE A 76 -4.34 -14.22 -14.51
N ALA A 77 -4.61 -13.23 -15.35
CA ALA A 77 -4.90 -13.45 -16.77
C ALA A 77 -3.67 -13.90 -17.57
N SER A 78 -2.47 -13.43 -17.23
CA SER A 78 -1.20 -13.86 -17.85
C SER A 78 -0.71 -15.21 -17.33
N GLY A 79 -1.29 -15.73 -16.25
CA GLY A 79 -0.81 -16.94 -15.58
C GLY A 79 0.45 -16.72 -14.73
N ASP A 80 0.84 -15.47 -14.50
CA ASP A 80 1.97 -15.12 -13.64
C ASP A 80 1.68 -15.50 -12.18
N ILE A 81 0.43 -15.40 -11.72
CA ILE A 81 0.03 -15.86 -10.38
C ILE A 81 -0.74 -17.18 -10.50
N PRO A 82 -0.36 -18.23 -9.77
CA PRO A 82 -1.11 -19.48 -9.78
C PRO A 82 -2.52 -19.26 -9.22
N SER A 83 -3.53 -19.74 -9.95
CA SER A 83 -4.95 -19.66 -9.57
C SER A 83 -5.32 -20.69 -8.49
N LEU A 84 -4.59 -20.69 -7.38
CA LEU A 84 -4.89 -21.52 -6.21
C LEU A 84 -6.15 -20.99 -5.50
N PRO A 85 -6.98 -21.85 -4.89
CA PRO A 85 -8.20 -21.44 -4.19
C PRO A 85 -7.95 -20.29 -3.19
N ASN A 86 -6.90 -20.40 -2.37
CA ASN A 86 -6.55 -19.40 -1.37
C ASN A 86 -6.19 -18.02 -1.99
N MET A 87 -5.59 -18.01 -3.19
CA MET A 87 -5.22 -16.77 -3.88
C MET A 87 -6.45 -16.08 -4.50
N LEU A 88 -7.42 -16.88 -4.95
CA LEU A 88 -8.70 -16.36 -5.46
C LEU A 88 -9.56 -15.80 -4.33
N GLU A 89 -9.61 -16.48 -3.18
CA GLU A 89 -10.29 -15.98 -1.98
C GLU A 89 -9.70 -14.65 -1.52
N TYR A 90 -8.37 -14.56 -1.37
CA TYR A 90 -7.70 -13.32 -1.01
C TYR A 90 -8.00 -12.18 -2.01
N PHE A 91 -8.01 -12.47 -3.31
CA PHE A 91 -8.36 -11.47 -4.31
C PHE A 91 -9.82 -11.00 -4.20
N GLN A 92 -10.75 -11.89 -3.85
CA GLN A 92 -12.15 -11.54 -3.59
C GLN A 92 -12.29 -10.68 -2.33
N GLU A 93 -11.54 -10.98 -1.27
CA GLU A 93 -11.50 -10.16 -0.06
C GLU A 93 -11.02 -8.73 -0.37
N LEU A 94 -9.96 -8.60 -1.18
CA LEU A 94 -9.46 -7.29 -1.62
C LEU A 94 -10.50 -6.50 -2.43
N ARG A 95 -11.27 -7.17 -3.30
CA ARG A 95 -12.38 -6.52 -4.02
C ARG A 95 -13.50 -6.09 -3.08
N CYS A 96 -13.85 -6.92 -2.10
CA CYS A 96 -14.85 -6.58 -1.09
C CYS A 96 -14.45 -5.31 -0.32
N LEU A 97 -13.20 -5.24 0.15
CA LEU A 97 -12.66 -4.05 0.83
C LEU A 97 -12.70 -2.79 -0.05
N TYR A 98 -12.47 -2.93 -1.36
CA TYR A 98 -12.56 -1.82 -2.30
C TYR A 98 -13.99 -1.29 -2.43
N ASP A 99 -14.97 -2.19 -2.55
CA ASP A 99 -16.38 -1.85 -2.70
C ASP A 99 -16.97 -1.26 -1.41
N GLU A 100 -16.50 -1.72 -0.24
CA GLU A 100 -16.81 -1.14 1.08
C GLU A 100 -16.17 0.24 1.33
N GLY A 101 -15.28 0.70 0.44
CA GLY A 101 -14.56 1.96 0.61
C GLY A 101 -13.44 1.91 1.67
N ARG A 102 -13.03 0.72 2.11
CA ARG A 102 -11.99 0.49 3.12
C ARG A 102 -10.59 0.49 2.51
N TYR A 103 -10.27 1.56 1.79
CA TYR A 103 -9.04 1.68 0.99
C TYR A 103 -7.76 1.57 1.83
N GLU A 104 -7.75 2.13 3.03
CA GLU A 104 -6.60 2.03 3.95
C GLU A 104 -6.34 0.58 4.37
N THR A 105 -7.38 -0.16 4.79
CA THR A 105 -7.26 -1.58 5.17
C THR A 105 -6.74 -2.41 4.00
N MET A 106 -7.26 -2.19 2.80
CA MET A 106 -6.82 -2.87 1.60
C MET A 106 -5.34 -2.59 1.28
N LEU A 107 -4.93 -1.32 1.35
CA LEU A 107 -3.52 -0.95 1.12
C LEU A 107 -2.60 -1.61 2.15
N ILE A 108 -2.98 -1.65 3.43
CA ILE A 108 -2.20 -2.33 4.48
C ILE A 108 -2.01 -3.80 4.13
N GLN A 109 -3.07 -4.51 3.74
CA GLN A 109 -2.98 -5.92 3.34
C GLN A 109 -2.04 -6.11 2.13
N LEU A 110 -2.14 -5.23 1.13
CA LEU A 110 -1.27 -5.27 -0.06
C LEU A 110 0.21 -5.02 0.29
N TYR A 111 0.49 -4.09 1.21
CA TYR A 111 1.87 -3.79 1.63
C TYR A 111 2.47 -4.86 2.55
N GLN A 112 1.64 -5.55 3.33
CA GLN A 112 2.10 -6.69 4.13
C GLN A 112 2.55 -7.86 3.24
N LEU A 113 1.84 -8.08 2.12
CA LEU A 113 2.20 -9.10 1.13
C LEU A 113 3.58 -8.82 0.47
N ASP A 114 3.87 -7.56 0.15
CA ASP A 114 5.15 -7.12 -0.43
C ASP A 114 6.33 -7.30 0.55
N ARG A 115 6.06 -7.35 1.86
CA ARG A 115 7.08 -7.43 2.91
C ARG A 115 7.48 -8.86 3.28
N SER A 116 6.58 -9.83 3.11
CA SER A 116 6.86 -11.24 3.38
C SER A 116 7.88 -11.84 2.41
N ASP A 117 8.00 -11.32 1.20
CA ASP A 117 8.96 -11.81 0.19
C ASP A 117 10.43 -11.45 0.51
N HIS A 118 10.68 -10.61 1.53
CA HIS A 118 12.03 -10.12 1.88
C HIS A 118 12.64 -10.75 3.15
N LEU A 119 11.97 -11.68 3.81
CA LEU A 119 12.44 -12.27 5.08
C LEU A 119 13.02 -13.69 4.98
N ASP A 120 13.02 -14.30 3.78
CA ASP A 120 13.52 -15.68 3.57
C ASP A 120 15.00 -15.75 3.09
N ASP A 121 15.79 -14.68 3.22
CA ASP A 121 17.22 -14.66 2.87
C ASP A 121 18.15 -14.58 4.11
N VAL A 122 17.67 -14.96 5.31
CA VAL A 122 18.52 -15.18 6.50
C VAL A 122 18.30 -16.60 7.02
N GLU A 123 18.67 -17.61 6.22
CA GLU A 123 19.03 -18.91 6.78
C GLU A 123 20.52 -18.88 7.14
N ASP A 124 20.74 -18.99 8.44
CA ASP A 124 21.99 -19.08 9.17
C ASP A 124 22.76 -20.34 8.75
N ASP A 125 23.66 -20.19 7.78
CA ASP A 125 24.69 -21.18 7.44
C ASP A 125 25.78 -21.20 8.53
N THR A 126 25.43 -21.64 9.73
CA THR A 126 26.40 -22.15 10.72
C THR A 126 26.24 -23.66 10.86
N SER A 127 26.61 -24.37 9.80
CA SER A 127 26.94 -25.79 9.85
C SER A 127 28.22 -26.03 9.06
N THR A 128 29.36 -25.83 9.70
CA THR A 128 30.62 -26.46 9.29
C THR A 128 31.27 -27.11 10.51
N GLN A 129 31.50 -28.40 10.34
CA GLN A 129 32.07 -29.38 11.25
C GLN A 129 33.46 -28.99 11.78
N LEU A 130 33.86 -29.46 12.97
CA LEU A 130 34.89 -30.52 13.07
C LEU A 130 35.11 -30.99 14.52
N SER A 131 35.44 -32.27 14.59
CA SER A 131 35.69 -33.16 15.72
C SER A 131 36.84 -32.77 16.67
N GLU A 132 36.70 -33.29 17.89
CA GLU A 132 37.66 -33.64 18.96
C GLU A 132 39.17 -33.40 18.78
N PRO A 133 39.85 -33.14 19.91
CA PRO A 133 41.03 -33.90 20.29
C PRO A 133 40.78 -34.87 21.45
#